data_AF-A0A2S5A6A6-F1
#
_entry.id   AF-A0A2S5A6A6-F1
#
_cell.length_a   1.000
_cell.length_b   1.000
_cell.length_c   1.000
_cell.angle_alpha   90.00
_cell.angle_beta   90.00
_cell.angle_gamma   90.00
#
_symmetry.space_group_name_H-M   'P 1'
#
loop_
_entity.id
_entity.type
_entity.pdbx_description
1 polymer ?
#
loop_
_entity_poly.entity_id
_entity_poly.type
_entity_poly.pdbx_seq_one_letter_code
_entity_poly.pdbx_strand_id
1 'polypeptide(L)'
;MKNSINPPIMEALKEYRSNFNEDLFLKLPTETPYGNLNVSWMEIVTRIEYLNDIILTLYAHFYAVRQVSHTTLDRSYREKFLIEHIFYFLRKTADELIQLISILSDFKQRKTFSQKIRLNSIDGFLKSKLSFNGEFEEFKEILGAVNKISNCFKHSFINSQTLSRSGDESPAVYAFTLHYNNLNNEPEFYELDLGRMLVDFNGFLKHSKEYIKLNFEEAL
;
A
#
# COMPACT_ATOMS: atom_id res chain seq x y z
N MET A 1 -25.87 -17.88 -13.40
CA MET A 1 -24.44 -17.88 -13.79
C MET A 1 -23.63 -17.39 -12.59
N LYS A 2 -22.72 -18.21 -12.05
CA LYS A 2 -21.73 -17.73 -11.08
C LYS A 2 -20.74 -16.89 -11.88
N ASN A 3 -20.86 -15.56 -11.85
CA ASN A 3 -19.76 -14.72 -12.31
C ASN A 3 -18.54 -15.14 -11.49
N SER A 4 -17.47 -15.58 -12.16
CA SER A 4 -16.20 -15.83 -11.48
C SER A 4 -15.71 -14.48 -10.97
N ILE A 5 -15.92 -14.24 -9.69
CA ILE A 5 -15.42 -13.06 -9.01
C ILE A 5 -13.92 -13.23 -8.95
N ASN A 6 -13.20 -12.40 -9.68
CA ASN A 6 -11.74 -12.33 -9.65
C ASN A 6 -11.36 -11.11 -8.80
N PRO A 7 -10.96 -11.30 -7.53
CA PRO A 7 -10.43 -10.22 -6.72
C PRO A 7 -9.20 -9.62 -7.39
N PRO A 8 -8.93 -8.31 -7.23
CA PRO A 8 -7.71 -7.69 -7.74
C PRO A 8 -6.52 -8.15 -6.89
N ILE A 9 -5.63 -8.91 -7.51
CA ILE A 9 -4.39 -9.40 -6.91
C ILE A 9 -3.23 -8.53 -7.39
N MET A 10 -2.34 -8.16 -6.47
CA MET A 10 -1.16 -7.37 -6.77
C MET A 10 0.01 -8.30 -7.09
N GLU A 11 0.34 -8.41 -8.37
CA GLU A 11 1.38 -9.32 -8.88
C GLU A 11 2.57 -8.57 -9.50
N ALA A 12 2.61 -7.24 -9.39
CA ALA A 12 3.66 -6.42 -9.99
C ALA A 12 5.08 -6.79 -9.55
N LEU A 13 5.24 -7.24 -8.30
CA LEU A 13 6.55 -7.61 -7.77
C LEU A 13 6.90 -9.08 -8.07
N LYS A 14 5.90 -9.96 -7.97
CA LYS A 14 6.00 -11.41 -8.11
C LYS A 14 4.60 -11.97 -8.39
N GLU A 15 4.52 -12.99 -9.27
CA GLU A 15 3.28 -13.73 -9.52
C GLU A 15 2.79 -14.41 -8.24
N TYR A 16 1.50 -14.31 -7.94
CA TYR A 16 0.97 -14.75 -6.66
C TYR A 16 1.09 -16.27 -6.49
N ARG A 17 1.63 -16.69 -5.33
CA ARG A 17 1.92 -18.11 -4.99
C ARG A 17 2.94 -18.81 -5.88
N SER A 18 3.66 -18.08 -6.73
CA SER A 18 4.82 -18.61 -7.42
C SER A 18 5.98 -18.85 -6.43
N ASN A 19 6.95 -19.67 -6.82
CA ASN A 19 8.19 -19.78 -6.05
C ASN A 19 9.05 -18.52 -6.24
N PHE A 20 9.89 -18.20 -5.25
CA PHE A 20 10.96 -17.22 -5.48
C PHE A 20 11.93 -17.81 -6.50
N ASN A 21 12.10 -17.12 -7.63
CA ASN A 21 13.12 -17.40 -8.62
C ASN A 21 14.14 -16.25 -8.65
N GLU A 22 15.36 -16.52 -9.12
CA GLU A 22 16.45 -15.54 -9.14
C GLU A 22 16.12 -14.28 -9.97
N ASP A 23 15.31 -14.41 -11.01
CA ASP A 23 14.92 -13.31 -11.89
C ASP A 23 13.99 -12.27 -11.24
N LEU A 24 13.41 -12.60 -10.07
CA LEU A 24 12.62 -11.68 -9.25
C LEU A 24 13.46 -10.86 -8.27
N PHE A 25 14.75 -11.19 -8.11
CA PHE A 25 15.65 -10.47 -7.23
C PHE A 25 16.24 -9.26 -7.95
N LEU A 26 16.00 -8.09 -7.36
CA LEU A 26 16.81 -6.93 -7.68
C LEU A 26 18.21 -7.15 -7.12
N LYS A 27 19.24 -6.81 -7.88
CA LYS A 27 20.63 -6.85 -7.38
C LYS A 27 20.91 -5.60 -6.55
N LEU A 28 20.63 -5.68 -5.25
CA LEU A 28 20.81 -4.56 -4.32
C LEU A 28 22.07 -4.74 -3.46
N PRO A 29 22.61 -3.65 -2.89
CA PRO A 29 23.80 -3.70 -2.04
C PRO A 29 23.51 -4.47 -0.75
N THR A 30 24.39 -5.41 -0.40
CA THR A 30 24.25 -6.24 0.80
C THR A 30 24.93 -5.64 2.02
N GLU A 31 26.00 -4.87 1.81
CA GLU A 31 26.81 -4.26 2.88
C GLU A 31 26.56 -2.74 2.93
N THR A 32 25.52 -2.33 3.65
CA THR A 32 25.18 -0.91 3.84
C THR A 32 25.03 -0.57 5.32
N PRO A 33 25.12 0.72 5.70
CA PRO A 33 24.78 1.15 7.07
C PRO A 33 23.34 0.84 7.49
N TYR A 34 22.46 0.54 6.53
CA TYR A 34 21.06 0.16 6.76
C TYR A 34 20.84 -1.36 6.71
N GLY A 35 21.92 -2.15 6.65
CA GLY A 35 21.88 -3.60 6.51
C GLY A 35 21.81 -4.06 5.05
N ASN A 36 21.32 -5.29 4.85
CA ASN A 36 21.25 -5.92 3.54
C ASN A 36 19.96 -5.51 2.81
N LEU A 37 20.10 -4.70 1.76
CA LEU A 37 18.95 -4.17 1.03
C LEU A 37 18.21 -5.23 0.21
N ASN A 38 18.85 -6.35 -0.13
CA ASN A 38 18.15 -7.50 -0.73
C ASN A 38 17.13 -8.09 0.23
N VAL A 39 17.45 -8.17 1.54
CA VAL A 39 16.53 -8.66 2.56
C VAL A 39 15.34 -7.71 2.69
N SER A 40 15.56 -6.40 2.68
CA SER A 40 14.48 -5.40 2.67
C SER A 40 13.57 -5.56 1.46
N TRP A 41 14.13 -5.80 0.27
CA TRP A 41 13.34 -6.09 -0.93
C TRP A 41 12.51 -7.37 -0.79
N MET A 42 13.10 -8.46 -0.30
CA MET A 42 12.39 -9.72 -0.06
C MET A 42 11.23 -9.56 0.91
N GLU A 43 11.40 -8.76 1.97
CA GLU A 43 10.33 -8.48 2.93
C GLU A 43 9.18 -7.72 2.24
N ILE A 44 9.48 -6.74 1.40
CA ILE A 44 8.49 -6.02 0.59
C ILE A 44 7.70 -6.98 -0.31
N VAL A 45 8.39 -7.84 -1.06
CA VAL A 45 7.76 -8.83 -1.95
C VAL A 45 6.86 -9.78 -1.15
N THR A 46 7.39 -10.38 -0.08
CA THR A 46 6.66 -11.33 0.77
C THR A 46 5.42 -10.71 1.41
N ARG A 47 5.50 -9.43 1.80
CA ARG A 47 4.38 -8.70 2.36
C ARG A 47 3.26 -8.47 1.35
N ILE A 48 3.59 -8.23 0.07
CA ILE A 48 2.58 -8.15 -0.99
C ILE A 48 1.89 -9.50 -1.18
N GLU A 49 2.60 -10.62 -1.08
CA GLU A 49 1.97 -11.94 -1.13
C GLU A 49 0.99 -12.15 0.04
N TYR A 50 1.41 -11.81 1.26
CA TYR A 50 0.55 -11.87 2.43
C TYR A 50 -0.68 -10.94 2.29
N LEU A 51 -0.48 -9.77 1.70
CA LEU A 51 -1.55 -8.82 1.44
C LEU A 51 -2.58 -9.37 0.44
N ASN A 52 -2.13 -10.10 -0.58
CA ASN A 52 -3.02 -10.81 -1.51
C ASN A 52 -3.89 -11.86 -0.79
N ASP A 53 -3.35 -12.60 0.20
CA ASP A 53 -4.15 -13.52 1.03
C ASP A 53 -5.27 -12.78 1.80
N ILE A 54 -4.97 -11.60 2.34
CA ILE A 54 -5.95 -10.77 3.05
C ILE A 54 -7.02 -10.25 2.08
N ILE A 55 -6.63 -9.81 0.88
CA ILE A 55 -7.57 -9.33 -0.15
C ILE A 55 -8.51 -10.46 -0.59
N LEU A 56 -7.97 -11.65 -0.86
CA LEU A 56 -8.80 -12.82 -1.18
C LEU A 56 -9.77 -13.16 -0.05
N THR A 57 -9.30 -13.09 1.21
CA THR A 57 -10.14 -13.32 2.38
C THR A 57 -11.28 -12.30 2.49
N LEU A 58 -10.99 -11.01 2.25
CA LEU A 58 -11.98 -9.95 2.26
C LEU A 58 -13.04 -10.16 1.17
N TYR A 59 -12.61 -10.39 -0.07
CA TYR A 59 -13.54 -10.60 -1.19
C TYR A 59 -14.40 -11.85 -0.97
N ALA A 60 -13.80 -12.97 -0.57
CA ALA A 60 -14.55 -14.20 -0.26
C ALA A 60 -15.59 -13.96 0.84
N HIS A 61 -15.22 -13.22 1.90
CA HIS A 61 -16.14 -12.87 2.97
C HIS A 61 -17.28 -11.95 2.49
N PHE A 62 -16.96 -10.86 1.78
CA PHE A 62 -17.94 -9.90 1.25
C PHE A 62 -19.04 -10.59 0.42
N TYR A 63 -18.64 -11.45 -0.52
CA TYR A 63 -19.61 -12.14 -1.38
C TYR A 63 -20.34 -13.29 -0.68
N ALA A 64 -19.72 -13.94 0.31
CA ALA A 64 -20.42 -14.94 1.12
C ALA A 64 -21.53 -14.30 1.96
N VAL A 65 -21.28 -13.12 2.54
CA VAL A 65 -22.25 -12.40 3.38
C VAL A 65 -23.48 -11.97 2.58
N ARG A 66 -23.32 -11.58 1.31
CA ARG A 66 -24.41 -11.20 0.41
C ARG A 66 -25.32 -12.37 0.00
N GLN A 67 -24.88 -13.61 0.17
CA GLN A 67 -25.70 -14.80 -0.11
C GLN A 67 -26.62 -15.19 1.05
N VAL A 68 -26.51 -14.52 2.21
CA VAL A 68 -27.27 -14.84 3.41
C VAL A 68 -28.26 -13.71 3.71
N SER A 69 -29.48 -14.05 4.13
CA SER A 69 -30.58 -13.09 4.36
C SER A 69 -30.35 -12.12 5.53
N HIS A 70 -29.36 -12.38 6.38
CA HIS A 70 -29.04 -11.56 7.54
C HIS A 70 -27.52 -11.31 7.66
N THR A 71 -27.16 -10.04 7.74
CA THR A 71 -25.83 -9.58 8.15
C THR A 71 -25.77 -9.53 9.67
N THR A 72 -24.71 -10.09 10.27
CA THR A 72 -24.44 -9.98 11.70
C THR A 72 -23.42 -8.88 11.94
N LEU A 73 -23.47 -8.23 13.12
CA LEU A 73 -22.53 -7.18 13.50
C LEU A 73 -21.06 -7.64 13.37
N ASP A 74 -20.78 -8.88 13.77
CA ASP A 74 -19.45 -9.50 13.68
C ASP A 74 -18.92 -9.55 12.24
N ARG A 75 -19.80 -9.73 11.25
CA ARG A 75 -19.43 -9.78 9.83
C ARG A 75 -18.99 -8.41 9.32
N SER A 76 -19.69 -7.35 9.71
CA SER A 76 -19.34 -5.96 9.37
C SER A 76 -18.01 -5.54 10.00
N TYR A 77 -17.77 -5.94 11.26
CA TYR A 77 -16.47 -5.71 11.90
C TYR A 77 -15.32 -6.42 11.20
N ARG A 78 -15.54 -7.65 10.74
CA ARG A 78 -14.50 -8.41 10.02
C ARG A 78 -14.09 -7.72 8.72
N GLU A 79 -15.04 -7.25 7.92
CA GLU A 79 -14.72 -6.48 6.69
C GLU A 79 -13.88 -5.25 7.02
N LYS A 80 -14.34 -4.46 8.00
CA LYS A 80 -13.63 -3.27 8.46
C LYS A 80 -12.19 -3.57 8.89
N PHE A 81 -11.97 -4.59 9.72
CA PHE A 81 -10.62 -4.94 10.20
C PHE A 81 -9.71 -5.47 9.08
N LEU A 82 -10.25 -6.23 8.12
CA LEU A 82 -9.50 -6.67 6.95
C LEU A 82 -9.06 -5.47 6.10
N ILE A 83 -9.95 -4.50 5.89
CA ILE A 83 -9.63 -3.26 5.17
C ILE A 83 -8.56 -2.45 5.92
N GLU A 84 -8.67 -2.31 7.25
CA GLU A 84 -7.67 -1.63 8.07
C GLU A 84 -6.29 -2.29 7.96
N HIS A 85 -6.25 -3.63 8.02
CA HIS A 85 -5.02 -4.39 7.79
C HIS A 85 -4.46 -4.15 6.38
N ILE A 86 -5.30 -4.13 5.35
CA ILE A 86 -4.86 -3.86 3.98
C ILE A 86 -4.16 -2.49 3.92
N PHE A 87 -4.80 -1.43 4.41
CA PHE A 87 -4.23 -0.08 4.37
C PHE A 87 -2.98 0.09 5.24
N TYR A 88 -2.88 -0.64 6.35
CA TYR A 88 -1.66 -0.68 7.14
C TYR A 88 -0.47 -1.19 6.31
N PHE A 89 -0.63 -2.33 5.65
CA PHE A 89 0.46 -2.94 4.87
C PHE A 89 0.72 -2.20 3.56
N LEU A 90 -0.29 -1.63 2.90
CA LEU A 90 -0.09 -0.76 1.74
C LEU A 90 0.78 0.44 2.10
N ARG A 91 0.44 1.15 3.19
CA ARG A 91 1.24 2.29 3.64
C ARG A 91 2.65 1.89 4.01
N LYS A 92 2.81 0.83 4.81
CA LYS A 92 4.14 0.33 5.22
C LYS A 92 4.99 -0.01 3.99
N THR A 93 4.40 -0.67 3.00
CA THR A 93 5.09 -1.04 1.75
C THR A 93 5.53 0.19 0.96
N ALA A 94 4.64 1.16 0.79
CA ALA A 94 4.98 2.40 0.08
C ALA A 94 6.04 3.22 0.82
N ASP A 95 5.94 3.36 2.15
CA ASP A 95 6.95 4.04 2.97
C ASP A 95 8.34 3.38 2.80
N GLU A 96 8.40 2.05 2.79
CA GLU A 96 9.66 1.30 2.62
C GLU A 96 10.21 1.38 1.20
N LEU A 97 9.36 1.34 0.16
CA LEU A 97 9.81 1.55 -1.22
C LEU A 97 10.38 2.96 -1.42
N ILE A 98 9.72 3.99 -0.87
CA ILE A 98 10.21 5.37 -0.90
C ILE A 98 11.58 5.46 -0.20
N GLN A 99 11.73 4.82 0.96
CA GLN A 99 13.00 4.77 1.69
C GLN A 99 14.10 4.08 0.88
N LEU A 100 13.81 2.91 0.31
CA LEU A 100 14.75 2.15 -0.50
C LEU A 100 15.23 2.97 -1.71
N ILE A 101 14.29 3.57 -2.45
CA ILE A 101 14.62 4.42 -3.60
C ILE A 101 15.44 5.65 -3.15
N SER A 102 15.12 6.25 -2.00
CA SER A 102 15.91 7.35 -1.43
C SER A 102 17.34 6.92 -1.11
N ILE A 103 17.55 5.76 -0.50
CA ILE A 103 18.88 5.23 -0.15
C ILE A 103 19.70 5.00 -1.42
N LEU A 104 19.10 4.33 -2.42
CA LEU A 104 19.76 4.03 -3.70
C LEU A 104 20.09 5.30 -4.49
N SER A 105 19.19 6.28 -4.48
CA SER A 105 19.42 7.59 -5.12
C SER A 105 20.58 8.35 -4.47
N ASP A 106 20.65 8.34 -3.13
CA ASP A 106 21.75 8.95 -2.38
C ASP A 106 23.10 8.31 -2.74
N PHE A 107 23.14 6.97 -2.78
CA PHE A 107 24.33 6.24 -3.16
C PHE A 107 24.76 6.52 -4.60
N LYS A 108 23.82 6.50 -5.57
CA LYS A 108 24.11 6.81 -6.97
C LYS A 108 24.73 8.21 -7.14
N GLN A 109 24.22 9.20 -6.42
CA GLN A 109 24.68 10.59 -6.49
C GLN A 109 26.02 10.83 -5.78
N ARG A 110 26.22 10.23 -4.60
CA ARG A 110 27.33 10.59 -3.69
C ARG A 110 28.40 9.50 -3.56
N LYS A 111 28.17 8.33 -4.16
CA LYS A 111 28.99 7.11 -3.99
C LYS A 111 29.20 6.69 -2.53
N THR A 112 28.31 7.16 -1.65
CA THR A 112 28.33 6.90 -0.21
C THR A 112 26.89 6.89 0.29
N PHE A 113 26.60 6.04 1.28
CA PHE A 113 25.30 6.01 1.93
C PHE A 113 25.17 7.17 2.92
N SER A 114 24.04 7.89 2.87
CA SER A 114 23.70 8.90 3.86
C SER A 114 23.53 8.25 5.24
N GLN A 115 23.79 9.00 6.31
CA GLN A 115 23.45 8.59 7.69
C GLN A 115 21.97 8.79 8.01
N LYS A 116 21.25 9.56 7.17
CA LYS A 116 19.81 9.84 7.31
C LYS A 116 19.12 9.65 5.97
N ILE A 117 18.02 8.90 5.98
CA ILE A 117 17.15 8.74 4.81
C ILE A 117 16.41 10.06 4.56
N ARG A 118 16.59 10.65 3.37
CA ARG A 118 16.05 11.98 3.03
C ARG A 118 14.53 11.95 2.84
N LEU A 119 14.02 10.94 2.12
CA LEU A 119 12.59 10.69 1.94
C LEU A 119 12.25 9.37 2.63
N ASN A 120 11.57 9.44 3.78
CA ASN A 120 11.35 8.28 4.64
C ASN A 120 9.90 7.83 4.78
N SER A 121 8.97 8.47 4.06
CA SER A 121 7.54 8.20 4.14
C SER A 121 6.79 8.78 2.95
N ILE A 122 5.55 8.32 2.74
CA ILE A 122 4.58 8.94 1.82
C ILE A 122 4.41 10.42 2.17
N ASP A 123 4.25 10.77 3.45
CA ASP A 123 4.12 12.18 3.87
C ASP A 123 5.31 13.03 3.42
N GLY A 124 6.55 12.51 3.56
CA GLY A 124 7.76 13.18 3.09
C GLY A 124 7.79 13.29 1.56
N PHE A 125 7.41 12.21 0.86
CA PHE A 125 7.33 12.17 -0.59
C PHE A 125 6.33 13.18 -1.17
N LEU A 126 5.12 13.28 -0.60
CA LEU A 126 4.05 14.18 -1.04
C LEU A 126 4.42 15.66 -0.85
N LYS A 127 5.19 15.99 0.20
CA LYS A 127 5.62 17.37 0.50
C LYS A 127 6.83 17.82 -0.33
N SER A 128 7.52 16.89 -0.98
CA SER A 128 8.70 17.19 -1.78
C SER A 128 8.30 17.66 -3.18
N LYS A 129 8.93 18.75 -3.66
CA LYS A 129 8.59 19.41 -4.93
C LYS A 129 8.98 18.61 -6.17
N LEU A 130 10.07 17.83 -6.11
CA LEU A 130 10.61 17.02 -7.20
C LEU A 130 11.24 15.74 -6.64
N SER A 131 10.43 14.94 -5.95
CA SER A 131 10.87 13.62 -5.48
C SER A 131 11.28 12.77 -6.67
N PHE A 132 12.49 12.19 -6.61
CA PHE A 132 13.00 11.30 -7.66
C PHE A 132 12.91 11.90 -9.07
N ASN A 133 13.21 13.21 -9.22
CA ASN A 133 13.13 13.95 -10.49
C ASN A 133 11.75 13.97 -11.15
N GLY A 134 10.68 13.68 -10.41
CA GLY A 134 9.31 13.71 -10.92
C GLY A 134 8.80 12.38 -11.48
N GLU A 135 9.59 11.31 -11.44
CA GLU A 135 9.25 9.99 -11.99
C GLU A 135 8.01 9.37 -11.35
N PHE A 136 7.66 9.79 -10.14
CA PHE A 136 6.53 9.24 -9.38
C PHE A 136 5.36 10.22 -9.19
N GLU A 137 5.33 11.34 -9.93
CA GLU A 137 4.27 12.35 -9.76
C GLU A 137 2.87 11.80 -10.05
N GLU A 138 2.73 10.90 -11.03
CA GLU A 138 1.45 10.24 -11.34
C GLU A 138 0.88 9.41 -10.18
N PHE A 139 1.74 8.92 -9.27
CA PHE A 139 1.33 8.11 -8.13
C PHE A 139 1.02 8.94 -6.88
N LYS A 140 1.16 10.27 -6.91
CA LYS A 140 0.87 11.12 -5.73
C LYS A 140 -0.57 11.01 -5.27
N GLU A 141 -1.52 10.88 -6.19
CA GLU A 141 -2.93 10.75 -5.84
C GLU A 141 -3.20 9.46 -5.05
N ILE A 142 -2.79 8.30 -5.59
CA ILE A 142 -2.99 7.01 -4.93
C ILE A 142 -2.24 6.90 -3.61
N LEU A 143 -0.99 7.38 -3.55
CA LEU A 143 -0.22 7.42 -2.30
C LEU A 143 -0.84 8.38 -1.28
N GLY A 144 -1.37 9.52 -1.75
CA GLY A 144 -2.15 10.46 -0.94
C GLY A 144 -3.38 9.80 -0.32
N ALA A 145 -4.14 9.04 -1.10
CA ALA A 145 -5.29 8.29 -0.62
C ALA A 145 -4.88 7.24 0.42
N VAL A 146 -3.86 6.41 0.14
CA VAL A 146 -3.33 5.40 1.09
C VAL A 146 -2.92 6.06 2.42
N ASN A 147 -2.17 7.16 2.36
CA ASN A 147 -1.72 7.86 3.54
C ASN A 147 -2.88 8.46 4.34
N LYS A 148 -3.84 9.10 3.65
CA LYS A 148 -5.00 9.73 4.28
C LYS A 148 -5.88 8.70 4.99
N ILE A 149 -6.25 7.62 4.30
CA ILE A 149 -7.09 6.56 4.87
C ILE A 149 -6.37 5.86 6.03
N SER A 150 -5.09 5.53 5.87
CA SER A 150 -4.31 4.93 6.96
C SER A 150 -4.24 5.85 8.19
N ASN A 151 -4.12 7.17 8.00
CA ASN A 151 -4.17 8.13 9.10
C ASN A 151 -5.57 8.20 9.74
N CYS A 152 -6.65 8.14 8.94
CA CYS A 152 -8.03 8.09 9.47
C CYS A 152 -8.22 6.89 10.39
N PHE A 153 -7.81 5.70 9.94
CA PHE A 153 -7.92 4.47 10.71
C PHE A 153 -7.11 4.50 12.02
N LYS A 154 -5.97 5.20 12.05
CA LYS A 154 -5.11 5.31 13.23
C LYS A 154 -5.54 6.38 14.22
N HIS A 155 -6.08 7.50 13.74
CA HIS A 155 -6.17 8.72 14.54
C HIS A 155 -7.58 9.30 14.68
N SER A 156 -8.53 8.95 13.81
CA SER A 156 -9.88 9.50 13.89
C SER A 156 -10.80 8.65 14.78
N PHE A 157 -11.25 9.23 15.89
CA PHE A 157 -12.17 8.57 16.82
C PHE A 157 -13.54 8.28 16.20
N ILE A 158 -14.02 9.20 15.36
CA ILE A 158 -15.33 9.09 14.71
C ILE A 158 -15.34 8.06 13.56
N ASN A 159 -14.19 7.47 13.22
CA ASN A 159 -14.12 6.48 12.15
C ASN A 159 -14.94 5.21 12.44
N SER A 160 -15.27 4.93 13.70
CA SER A 160 -16.20 3.86 14.07
C SER A 160 -17.59 3.99 13.43
N GLN A 161 -18.00 5.21 13.04
CA GLN A 161 -19.29 5.48 12.40
C GLN A 161 -19.39 4.91 10.97
N THR A 162 -18.30 4.39 10.39
CA THR A 162 -18.32 3.74 9.07
C THR A 162 -18.82 2.31 9.10
N LEU A 163 -19.02 1.70 10.29
CA LEU A 163 -19.40 0.28 10.45
C LEU A 163 -20.72 -0.10 9.74
N SER A 164 -21.64 0.85 9.60
CA SER A 164 -22.92 0.64 8.91
C SER A 164 -22.80 0.68 7.38
N ARG A 165 -21.62 0.94 6.83
CA ARG A 165 -21.38 1.06 5.39
C ARG A 165 -20.64 -0.16 4.85
N SER A 166 -21.08 -0.64 3.70
CA SER A 166 -20.44 -1.68 2.90
C SER A 166 -20.69 -1.35 1.43
N GLY A 167 -19.79 -1.77 0.54
CA GLY A 167 -19.91 -1.46 -0.88
C GLY A 167 -21.06 -2.23 -1.55
N ASP A 168 -21.57 -1.68 -2.65
CA ASP A 168 -22.77 -2.19 -3.33
C ASP A 168 -22.50 -3.36 -4.28
N GLU A 169 -21.41 -3.32 -5.04
CA GLU A 169 -21.05 -4.36 -6.01
C GLU A 169 -19.75 -5.09 -5.63
N SER A 170 -18.83 -4.38 -5.00
CA SER A 170 -17.51 -4.83 -4.58
C SER A 170 -17.18 -4.25 -3.20
N PRO A 171 -16.15 -4.78 -2.50
CA PRO A 171 -15.65 -4.15 -1.28
C PRO A 171 -15.27 -2.68 -1.52
N ALA A 172 -15.78 -1.79 -0.67
CA ALA A 172 -15.48 -0.37 -0.69
C ALA A 172 -14.83 0.07 0.63
N VAL A 173 -14.10 1.18 0.59
CA VAL A 173 -13.41 1.74 1.75
C VAL A 173 -14.15 2.98 2.19
N TYR A 174 -14.54 3.00 3.45
CA TYR A 174 -15.18 4.15 4.09
C TYR A 174 -14.30 4.65 5.22
N ALA A 175 -14.03 5.96 5.24
CA ALA A 175 -13.31 6.58 6.34
C ALA A 175 -13.88 7.95 6.71
N PHE A 176 -13.87 8.25 8.01
CA PHE A 176 -14.05 9.60 8.51
C PHE A 176 -12.73 10.12 9.05
N THR A 177 -12.47 11.40 8.81
CA THR A 177 -11.43 12.15 9.51
C THR A 177 -12.07 13.26 10.32
N LEU A 178 -11.51 13.48 11.50
CA LEU A 178 -11.74 14.68 12.29
C LEU A 178 -10.37 15.15 12.74
N HIS A 179 -9.91 16.27 12.17
CA HIS A 179 -8.55 16.72 12.37
C HIS A 179 -8.27 16.96 13.87
N TYR A 180 -7.26 16.27 14.42
CA TYR A 180 -6.94 16.20 15.86
C TYR A 180 -8.12 15.81 16.78
N ASN A 181 -9.17 15.16 16.25
CA ASN A 181 -10.42 14.89 16.96
C ASN A 181 -11.05 16.15 17.59
N ASN A 182 -10.86 17.30 16.95
CA ASN A 182 -11.35 18.59 17.43
C ASN A 182 -12.64 18.97 16.67
N LEU A 183 -13.73 19.15 17.41
CA LEU A 183 -15.06 19.52 16.88
C LEU A 183 -15.13 20.92 16.26
N ASN A 184 -14.10 21.75 16.42
CA ASN A 184 -13.97 23.00 15.66
C ASN A 184 -13.56 22.77 14.20
N ASN A 185 -13.12 21.55 13.84
CA ASN A 185 -12.84 21.16 12.47
C ASN A 185 -14.06 20.42 11.90
N GLU A 186 -14.33 20.60 10.61
CA GLU A 186 -15.38 19.84 9.94
C GLU A 186 -14.94 18.38 9.73
N PRO A 187 -15.81 17.40 10.03
CA PRO A 187 -15.56 16.01 9.64
C PRO A 187 -15.50 15.89 8.11
N GLU A 188 -14.49 15.20 7.59
CA GLU A 188 -14.44 14.85 6.17
C GLU A 188 -14.73 13.35 6.00
N PHE A 189 -15.51 13.01 4.98
CA PHE A 189 -15.87 11.64 4.64
C PHE A 189 -15.20 11.18 3.34
N TYR A 190 -14.70 9.94 3.35
CA TYR A 190 -14.05 9.29 2.22
C TYR A 190 -14.78 8.01 1.84
N GLU A 191 -14.97 7.84 0.55
CA GLU A 191 -15.45 6.62 -0.09
C GLU A 191 -14.53 6.30 -1.27
N LEU A 192 -13.99 5.08 -1.32
CA LEU A 192 -13.12 4.61 -2.39
C LEU A 192 -13.50 3.20 -2.82
N ASP A 193 -13.45 2.93 -4.12
CA ASP A 193 -13.48 1.56 -4.65
C ASP A 193 -12.14 0.88 -4.30
N LEU A 194 -12.21 -0.18 -3.48
CA LEU A 194 -11.00 -0.89 -3.06
C LEU A 194 -10.31 -1.56 -4.24
N GLY A 195 -11.07 -2.11 -5.18
CA GLY A 195 -10.50 -2.81 -6.31
C GLY A 195 -9.74 -1.89 -7.26
N ARG A 196 -10.30 -0.72 -7.55
CA ARG A 196 -9.61 0.30 -8.34
C ARG A 196 -8.33 0.77 -7.64
N MET A 197 -8.41 1.03 -6.33
CA MET A 197 -7.27 1.44 -5.52
C MET A 197 -6.13 0.41 -5.56
N LEU A 198 -6.44 -0.88 -5.44
CA LEU A 198 -5.46 -1.96 -5.52
C LEU A 198 -4.81 -2.08 -6.89
N VAL A 199 -5.56 -1.84 -7.98
CA VAL A 199 -5.00 -1.80 -9.34
C VAL A 199 -4.02 -0.64 -9.50
N ASP A 200 -4.40 0.56 -9.06
CA ASP A 200 -3.54 1.75 -9.16
C ASP A 200 -2.28 1.60 -8.27
N PHE A 201 -2.43 1.00 -7.08
CA PHE A 201 -1.28 0.69 -6.21
C PHE A 201 -0.36 -0.39 -6.82
N ASN A 202 -0.92 -1.40 -7.51
CA ASN A 202 -0.12 -2.37 -8.26
C ASN A 202 0.70 -1.69 -9.37
N GLY A 203 0.15 -0.65 -10.00
CA GLY A 203 0.88 0.21 -10.93
C GLY A 203 2.09 0.88 -10.28
N PHE A 204 1.91 1.47 -9.09
CA PHE A 204 3.00 2.04 -8.30
C PHE A 204 4.10 1.01 -7.96
N LEU A 205 3.71 -0.21 -7.55
CA LEU A 205 4.66 -1.30 -7.26
C LEU A 205 5.47 -1.67 -8.50
N LYS A 206 4.81 -1.82 -9.65
CA LYS A 206 5.44 -2.16 -10.92
C LYS A 206 6.45 -1.09 -11.33
N HIS A 207 6.01 0.17 -11.33
CA HIS A 207 6.88 1.29 -11.67
C HIS A 207 8.08 1.37 -10.71
N SER A 208 7.87 1.18 -9.41
CA SER A 208 8.97 1.18 -8.42
C SER A 208 10.02 0.11 -8.73
N LYS A 209 9.60 -1.12 -9.05
CA LYS A 209 10.50 -2.22 -9.42
C LYS A 209 11.30 -1.88 -10.68
N GLU A 210 10.62 -1.40 -11.72
CA GLU A 210 11.22 -1.04 -13.01
C GLU A 210 12.20 0.13 -12.85
N TYR A 211 11.81 1.17 -12.12
CA TYR A 211 12.66 2.31 -11.81
C TYR A 211 13.94 1.88 -11.10
N ILE A 212 13.83 1.01 -10.08
CA ILE A 212 15.00 0.52 -9.35
C ILE A 212 15.93 -0.26 -10.27
N LYS A 213 15.36 -1.18 -11.05
CA LYS A 213 16.08 -2.01 -12.02
C LYS A 213 16.89 -1.16 -13.00
N LEU A 214 16.22 -0.22 -13.67
CA LEU A 214 16.84 0.61 -14.72
C LEU A 214 17.86 1.61 -14.18
N ASN A 215 17.67 2.10 -12.95
CA ASN A 215 18.50 3.19 -12.45
C ASN A 215 19.63 2.75 -11.52
N PHE A 216 19.53 1.59 -10.89
CA PHE A 216 20.45 1.20 -9.83
C PHE A 216 21.13 -0.15 -10.03
N GLU A 217 20.60 -1.11 -10.80
CA GLU A 217 21.29 -2.40 -10.97
C GLU A 217 22.63 -2.30 -11.70
N GLU A 218 22.80 -1.36 -12.63
CA GLU A 218 24.08 -1.15 -13.33
C GLU A 218 25.04 -0.22 -12.59
N ALA A 219 24.56 0.47 -11.55
CA ALA A 219 25.30 1.53 -10.84
C ALA A 219 25.92 1.06 -9.51
N LEU A 220 25.66 -0.20 -9.14
CA LEU A 220 26.07 -0.89 -7.92
C LEU A 220 27.12 -1.95 -8.24
#